data_AF-A0A1G8JBL8-F1
#
_entry.id   AF-A0A1G8JBL8-F1
#
_cell.length_a   1.000
_cell.length_b   1.000
_cell.length_c   1.000
_cell.angle_alpha   90.00
_cell.angle_beta   90.00
_cell.angle_gamma   90.00
#
_symmetry.space_group_name_H-M   'P 1'
#
loop_
_entity.id
_entity.type
_entity.pdbx_description
1 polymer ?
#
loop_
_entity_poly.entity_id
_entity_poly.type
_entity_poly.pdbx_seq_one_letter_code
_entity_poly.pdbx_strand_id
1 'polypeptide(L)' 'MKRGSMHTIGLIGGLSRESTMIYYQVINQKVRERLGGSHSANSLIWSVDYTRPWKT' A
#
# COMPACT_ATOMS: atom_id res chain seq x y z
N MET A 1 4.83 -15.51 23.43
CA MET A 1 4.15 -14.75 22.36
C MET A 1 5.21 -14.19 21.43
N LYS A 2 5.44 -14.76 20.22
CA LYS A 2 6.34 -14.13 19.25
C LYS A 2 5.68 -12.82 18.82
N ARG A 3 6.31 -11.66 19.03
CA ARG A 3 5.89 -10.44 18.34
C ARG A 3 6.01 -10.74 16.86
N GLY A 4 4.88 -10.86 16.16
CA GLY A 4 4.91 -10.98 14.70
C GLY A 4 5.58 -9.74 14.16
N SER A 5 6.70 -9.90 13.45
CA SER A 5 7.30 -8.82 12.68
C SER A 5 6.26 -8.26 11.70
N MET A 6 6.28 -6.95 11.44
CA MET A 6 5.40 -6.40 10.41
C MET A 6 5.75 -7.03 9.06
N HIS A 7 4.76 -7.68 8.44
CA HIS A 7 4.89 -8.22 7.09
C HIS A 7 4.74 -7.09 6.08
N THR A 8 5.53 -7.14 5.00
CA THR A 8 5.42 -6.16 3.91
C THR A 8 4.21 -6.46 3.05
N ILE A 9 3.39 -5.44 2.78
CA ILE A 9 2.28 -5.53 1.83
C ILE A 9 2.78 -5.06 0.46
N GLY A 10 2.62 -5.91 -0.56
CA GLY A 10 2.82 -5.53 -1.96
C GLY A 10 1.50 -5.05 -2.58
N LEU A 11 1.48 -3.82 -3.10
CA LEU A 11 0.36 -3.26 -3.85
C LEU A 11 0.75 -3.13 -5.32
N ILE A 12 0.00 -3.79 -6.22
CA ILE A 12 0.07 -3.53 -7.65
C ILE A 12 -0.96 -2.44 -7.95
N GLY A 13 -0.46 -1.23 -8.17
CA GLY A 13 -1.25 -0.02 -8.35
C GLY A 13 -1.12 0.55 -9.75
N GLY A 14 -1.64 1.76 -9.94
CA GLY A 14 -1.60 2.48 -11.21
C GLY A 14 -2.74 2.13 -12.16
N LEU A 15 -3.66 1.24 -11.77
CA LEU A 15 -4.84 0.78 -12.52
C LEU A 15 -6.18 1.39 -12.05
N SER A 16 -6.28 2.60 -11.49
CA SER A 16 -5.60 3.86 -11.79
C SER A 16 -4.68 4.37 -10.67
N ARG A 17 -4.11 5.58 -10.85
CA ARG A 17 -3.33 6.28 -9.82
C ARG A 17 -4.19 6.64 -8.60
N GLU A 18 -5.41 7.11 -8.85
CA GLU A 18 -6.33 7.61 -7.82
C GLU A 18 -6.75 6.49 -6.87
N SER A 19 -7.09 5.31 -7.40
CA SER A 19 -7.44 4.15 -6.57
C SER A 19 -6.26 3.73 -5.71
N THR A 20 -5.04 3.73 -6.26
CA THR A 20 -3.81 3.35 -5.54
C THR A 20 -3.55 4.27 -4.35
N MET A 21 -3.75 5.58 -4.53
CA MET A 21 -3.62 6.56 -3.45
C MET A 21 -4.63 6.28 -2.32
N ILE A 22 -5.88 5.99 -2.68
CA ILE A 22 -6.93 5.65 -1.69
C ILE A 22 -6.54 4.40 -0.89
N TYR A 23 -6.09 3.34 -1.57
CA TYR A 23 -5.65 2.12 -0.89
C TYR A 23 -4.49 2.39 0.07
N TYR A 24 -3.47 3.14 -0.36
CA TYR A 24 -2.35 3.50 0.50
C TYR A 24 -2.80 4.27 1.75
N GLN A 25 -3.72 5.23 1.58
CA GLN A 25 -4.25 6.02 2.71
C GLN A 25 -5.02 5.14 3.69
N VAL A 26 -5.96 4.31 3.22
CA VAL A 26 -6.78 3.44 4.07
C VAL A 26 -5.90 2.45 4.83
N ILE A 27 -4.91 1.84 4.18
CA ILE A 27 -4.00 0.89 4.81
C ILE A 27 -3.23 1.56 5.96
N ASN A 28 -2.63 2.73 5.70
CA ASN A 28 -1.87 3.44 6.73
C ASN A 28 -2.75 3.97 7.85
N GLN A 29 -3.98 4.40 7.55
CA GLN A 29 -4.94 4.76 8.57
C GLN A 29 -5.24 3.56 9.48
N LYS A 30 -5.47 2.36 8.92
CA LYS A 30 -5.72 1.15 9.71
C LYS A 30 -4.53 0.72 10.54
N VAL A 31 -3.30 0.92 10.06
CA VAL A 31 -2.09 0.66 10.85
C VAL A 31 -1.97 1.65 12.01
N ARG A 32 -2.18 2.94 11.76
CA ARG A 32 -2.18 3.96 12.80
C ARG A 32 -3.28 3.72 13.85
N GLU A 33 -4.48 3.31 13.45
CA GLU A 33 -5.57 2.95 14.36
C GLU A 33 -5.20 1.78 15.28
N ARG A 34 -4.41 0.82 14.80
CA ARG A 34 -4.01 -0.38 15.56
C ARG A 34 -2.78 -0.19 16.42
N LEU A 35 -1.78 0.56 15.94
CA LEU A 35 -0.47 0.70 16.57
C LEU A 35 -0.26 2.06 17.25
N GLY A 36 -1.08 3.07 16.92
CA GLY A 36 -0.97 4.43 17.43
C GLY A 36 0.14 5.26 16.80
N GLY A 37 0.31 6.48 17.32
CA GLY A 37 1.42 7.37 16.96
C GLY A 37 1.55 7.66 15.46
N SER A 38 2.79 7.61 14.98
CA SER A 38 3.17 7.84 13.58
C SER A 38 3.43 6.55 12.81
N HIS A 39 2.87 5.41 13.26
CA HIS A 39 3.05 4.13 12.60
C HIS A 39 2.40 4.10 11.21
N SER A 40 3.15 3.58 10.24
CA SER A 40 2.75 3.35 8.86
C SER A 40 2.91 1.87 8.49
N ALA A 41 2.19 1.42 7.45
CA ALA A 41 2.37 0.09 6.92
C ALA A 41 3.71 -0.03 6.19
N ASN A 42 4.45 -1.11 6.45
CA ASN A 42 5.55 -1.49 5.58
C ASN A 42 4.98 -1.93 4.23
N SER A 43 5.11 -1.10 3.20
CA SER A 43 4.42 -1.27 1.93
C SER A 43 5.35 -1.04 0.74
N LEU A 44 5.20 -1.87 -0.28
CA LEU A 44 5.82 -1.72 -1.59
C LEU A 44 4.72 -1.50 -2.62
N ILE A 45 4.77 -0.41 -3.38
CA ILE A 45 3.81 -0.13 -4.43
C ILE A 45 4.51 -0.28 -5.78
N TRP A 46 4.07 -1.25 -6.57
CA TRP A 46 4.41 -1.32 -7.98
C TRP A 46 3.30 -0.65 -8.79
N SER A 47 3.53 0.60 -9.19
CA SER A 47 2.56 1.37 -9.98
C SER A 47 2.79 1.15 -11.47
N VAL A 48 1.81 0.57 -12.17
CA VAL A 48 1.85 0.39 -13.62
C VAL A 48 1.20 1.57 -14.36
N ASP A 49 1.62 1.83 -15.58
CA ASP A 49 0.98 2.84 -16.42
C ASP A 49 -0.29 2.26 -17.07
N TYR A 50 -1.45 2.55 -16.50
CA TYR A 50 -2.73 2.15 -17.07
C TYR A 50 -3.01 2.73 -18.45
N THR A 51 -2.40 3.87 -18.81
CA THR A 51 -2.56 4.44 -20.16
C THR A 51 -1.75 3.70 -21.21
N ARG A 52 -0.77 2.88 -20.80
CA ARG A 52 -0.05 1.93 -21.68
C ARG A 52 -0.11 0.51 -21.12
N PRO A 53 -1.23 -0.20 -21.27
CA PRO A 53 -1.25 -1.62 -20.99
C PRO A 53 -0.35 -2.35 -22.02
N TRP A 54 0.83 -2.78 -21.57
CA TRP A 54 1.74 -3.76 -22.19
C TRP A 54 2.02 -3.64 -23.71
N LYS A 55 1.98 -2.43 -24.28
CA LYS A 55 2.46 -2.22 -25.65
C LYS A 55 3.97 -2.02 -25.66
N THR A 56 4.66 -3.03 -26.20
CA THR A 56 6.03 -2.95 -26.78
C THR A 56 6.18 -1.73 -27.69
#